data_AF-A0A355RE97-F1
#
_entry.id   AF-A0A355RE97-F1
#
_cell.length_a   1.000
_cell.length_b   1.000
_cell.length_c   1.000
_cell.angle_alpha   90.00
_cell.angle_beta   90.00
_cell.angle_gamma   90.00
#
_symmetry.space_group_name_H-M   'P 1'
#
loop_
_entity.id
_entity.type
_entity.pdbx_description
1 polymer ?
#
loop_
_entity_poly.entity_id
_entity_poly.type
_entity_poly.pdbx_seq_one_letter_code
_entity_poly.pdbx_strand_id
1 'polypeptide(L)'
;MQKFIQILCVGLWVFAGHSAKAQTFDYYVLSLSWSPSWCQLTGLKRGAEQCDATRDLRWILHGLWPQHENGWPKFCKTAQPAPTPKELKTMRPIMG
;
A
#
# COMPACT_ATOMS: atom_id res chain seq x y z
N MET A 1 4.50 -44.53 -19.45
CA MET A 1 5.24 -43.93 -18.31
C MET A 1 5.61 -42.45 -18.53
N GLN A 2 5.73 -41.97 -19.77
CA GLN A 2 6.05 -40.57 -20.12
C GLN A 2 4.96 -39.51 -19.81
N LYS A 3 3.66 -39.91 -19.75
CA LYS A 3 2.53 -38.97 -19.67
C LYS A 3 2.22 -38.44 -18.25
N PHE A 4 2.75 -39.07 -17.20
CA PHE A 4 2.53 -38.64 -15.81
C PHE A 4 3.56 -37.59 -15.33
N ILE A 5 4.70 -37.48 -16.00
CA ILE A 5 5.79 -36.53 -15.62
C ILE A 5 5.43 -35.08 -15.97
N GLN A 6 4.63 -34.85 -17.03
CA GLN A 6 4.26 -33.48 -17.44
C GLN A 6 3.24 -32.79 -16.53
N ILE A 7 2.41 -33.54 -15.80
CA ILE A 7 1.39 -32.95 -14.91
C ILE A 7 2.02 -32.40 -13.63
N LEU A 8 3.14 -32.97 -13.18
CA LEU A 8 3.82 -32.56 -11.94
C LEU A 8 4.49 -31.18 -12.04
N CYS A 9 4.91 -30.76 -13.25
CA CYS A 9 5.63 -29.49 -13.43
C CYS A 9 4.71 -28.27 -13.49
N VAL A 10 3.44 -28.44 -13.88
CA VAL A 10 2.47 -27.32 -13.97
C VAL A 10 1.89 -26.97 -12.59
N GLY A 11 1.81 -27.92 -11.67
CA GLY A 11 1.25 -27.70 -10.32
C GLY A 11 2.16 -26.89 -9.37
N LEU A 12 3.49 -26.93 -9.55
CA LEU A 12 4.43 -26.31 -8.61
C LEU A 12 4.64 -24.80 -8.82
N TRP A 13 4.29 -24.26 -9.99
CA TRP A 13 4.50 -22.84 -10.31
C TRP A 13 3.41 -21.91 -9.76
N VAL A 14 2.26 -22.46 -9.35
CA VAL A 14 1.09 -21.65 -8.96
C VAL A 14 1.21 -21.06 -7.55
N PHE A 15 2.09 -21.58 -6.69
CA PHE A 15 2.16 -21.19 -5.27
C PHE A 15 3.44 -20.45 -4.84
N ALA A 16 4.37 -20.18 -5.75
CA ALA A 16 5.54 -19.36 -5.46
C ALA A 16 5.14 -17.86 -5.48
N GLY A 17 4.44 -17.40 -4.44
CA GLY A 17 4.28 -15.98 -4.19
C GLY A 17 5.67 -15.33 -4.09
N HIS A 18 5.98 -14.40 -4.99
CA HIS A 18 7.24 -13.66 -4.96
C HIS A 18 7.32 -12.85 -3.66
N SER A 19 7.96 -13.41 -2.62
CA SER A 19 8.41 -12.64 -1.47
C SER A 19 9.59 -11.78 -1.92
N ALA A 20 9.30 -10.64 -2.55
CA ALA A 20 10.31 -9.63 -2.82
C ALA A 20 10.90 -9.15 -1.49
N LYS A 21 12.23 -8.98 -1.43
CA LYS A 21 12.90 -8.31 -0.32
C LYS A 21 12.42 -6.85 -0.29
N ALA A 22 12.10 -6.32 0.90
CA ALA A 22 11.54 -4.98 1.04
C ALA A 22 12.45 -3.84 0.52
N GLN A 23 13.76 -4.12 0.32
CA GLN A 23 14.76 -3.16 -0.13
C GLN A 23 14.99 -3.21 -1.66
N THR A 24 14.31 -4.07 -2.41
CA THR A 24 14.52 -4.22 -3.85
C THR A 24 13.39 -3.54 -4.62
N PHE A 25 13.63 -2.32 -5.10
CA PHE A 25 12.74 -1.51 -5.93
C PHE A 25 13.56 -0.44 -6.68
N ASP A 26 13.00 0.15 -7.71
CA ASP A 26 13.71 1.06 -8.62
C ASP A 26 13.52 2.54 -8.21
N TYR A 27 12.32 2.91 -7.79
CA TYR A 27 11.99 4.28 -7.38
C TYR A 27 10.83 4.31 -6.37
N TYR A 28 10.60 5.48 -5.78
CA TYR A 28 9.44 5.75 -4.96
C TYR A 28 8.41 6.58 -5.74
N VAL A 29 7.13 6.25 -5.56
CA VAL A 29 6.02 7.14 -5.88
C VAL A 29 5.49 7.75 -4.61
N LEU A 30 5.52 9.09 -4.54
CA LEU A 30 4.80 9.86 -3.52
C LEU A 30 3.38 10.12 -4.02
N SER A 31 2.41 9.38 -3.49
CA SER A 31 1.01 9.53 -3.85
C SER A 31 0.32 10.51 -2.91
N LEU A 32 -0.25 11.58 -3.46
CA LEU A 32 -0.99 12.59 -2.73
C LEU A 32 -2.46 12.54 -3.12
N SER A 33 -3.35 12.62 -2.13
CA SER A 33 -4.79 12.72 -2.36
C SER A 33 -5.28 14.14 -2.15
N TRP A 34 -6.21 14.57 -2.99
CA TRP A 34 -6.93 15.82 -2.80
C TRP A 34 -8.11 15.59 -1.86
N SER A 35 -7.94 15.93 -0.58
CA SER A 35 -8.93 15.70 0.47
C SER A 35 -10.29 16.34 0.20
N PRO A 36 -10.40 17.59 -0.32
CA PRO A 36 -11.70 18.25 -0.50
C PRO A 36 -12.67 17.48 -1.40
N SER A 37 -12.22 16.96 -2.54
CA SER A 37 -13.09 16.17 -3.43
C SER A 37 -13.48 14.84 -2.78
N TRP A 38 -12.56 14.16 -2.08
CA TRP A 38 -12.90 12.92 -1.39
C TRP A 38 -13.89 13.15 -0.23
N CYS A 39 -13.71 14.21 0.54
CA CYS A 39 -14.62 14.59 1.62
C CYS A 39 -16.02 14.87 1.09
N GLN A 40 -16.14 15.63 -0.01
CA GLN A 40 -17.42 15.92 -0.63
C GLN A 40 -18.12 14.66 -1.16
N LEU A 41 -17.39 13.76 -1.82
CA LEU A 41 -17.96 12.58 -2.47
C LEU A 41 -18.25 11.43 -1.51
N THR A 42 -17.43 11.28 -0.46
CA THR A 42 -17.40 10.07 0.39
C THR A 42 -17.22 10.40 1.87
N GLY A 43 -16.19 11.18 2.22
CA GLY A 43 -15.71 11.31 3.60
C GLY A 43 -16.72 11.88 4.58
N LEU A 44 -17.45 12.93 4.18
CA LEU A 44 -18.49 13.54 5.01
C LEU A 44 -19.62 12.56 5.35
N LYS A 45 -20.06 11.75 4.37
CA LYS A 45 -21.09 10.71 4.58
C LYS A 45 -20.63 9.61 5.53
N ARG A 46 -19.32 9.38 5.61
CA ARG A 46 -18.69 8.38 6.49
C ARG A 46 -18.30 8.95 7.86
N GLY A 47 -18.51 10.24 8.12
CA GLY A 47 -18.07 10.89 9.36
C GLY A 47 -16.55 10.82 9.56
N ALA A 48 -15.77 10.91 8.48
CA ALA A 48 -14.32 10.79 8.57
C ALA A 48 -13.70 12.01 9.27
N GLU A 49 -12.84 11.77 10.27
CA GLU A 49 -12.14 12.82 11.06
C GLU A 49 -11.39 13.83 10.18
N GLN A 50 -10.79 13.37 9.07
CA GLN A 50 -10.07 14.23 8.14
C GLN A 50 -10.94 15.30 7.44
N CYS A 51 -12.27 15.13 7.47
CA CYS A 51 -13.23 16.03 6.83
C CYS A 51 -13.86 17.02 7.81
N ASP A 52 -13.42 17.03 9.07
CA ASP A 52 -13.81 18.06 10.01
C ASP A 52 -13.42 19.45 9.47
N ALA A 53 -14.35 20.40 9.54
CA ALA A 53 -14.17 21.75 9.00
C ALA A 53 -12.99 22.50 9.63
N THR A 54 -12.58 22.14 10.86
CA THR A 54 -11.42 22.74 11.55
C THR A 54 -10.07 22.26 10.99
N ARG A 55 -10.05 21.18 10.20
CA ARG A 55 -8.80 20.61 9.67
C ARG A 55 -8.36 21.19 8.33
N ASP A 56 -9.28 21.71 7.51
CA ASP A 56 -9.04 22.33 6.20
C ASP A 56 -7.94 21.66 5.35
N LEU A 57 -7.98 20.33 5.26
CA LEU A 57 -6.93 19.57 4.57
C LEU A 57 -7.08 19.66 3.05
N ARG A 58 -5.93 19.80 2.39
CA ARG A 58 -5.80 19.85 0.93
C ARG A 58 -5.12 18.59 0.39
N TRP A 59 -3.88 18.70 -0.05
CA TRP A 59 -3.07 17.54 -0.39
C TRP A 59 -2.67 16.82 0.90
N ILE A 60 -3.05 15.55 0.99
CA ILE A 60 -2.66 14.66 2.08
C ILE A 60 -1.85 13.50 1.52
N LEU A 61 -0.91 13.00 2.31
CA LEU A 61 -0.11 11.82 1.99
C LEU A 61 -1.02 10.60 1.95
N HIS A 62 -1.24 10.05 0.76
CA HIS A 62 -1.91 8.77 0.59
C HIS A 62 -0.94 7.63 0.87
N GLY A 63 0.28 7.73 0.36
CA GLY A 63 1.32 6.75 0.61
C GLY A 63 2.62 7.05 -0.11
N LEU A 64 3.69 6.40 0.37
CA LEU A 64 5.00 6.35 -0.25
C LEU A 64 5.22 4.90 -0.70
N TRP A 65 5.23 4.68 -2.01
CA TRP A 65 5.16 3.34 -2.57
C TRP A 65 6.45 2.99 -3.33
N PRO A 66 7.18 1.95 -2.89
CA PRO A 66 8.25 1.37 -3.69
C PRO A 66 7.68 0.82 -5.00
N GLN A 67 8.33 1.12 -6.11
CA GLN A 67 7.90 0.76 -7.46
C GLN A 67 9.03 0.11 -8.25
N HIS A 68 8.65 -0.71 -9.23
CA HIS A 68 9.52 -1.08 -10.34
C HIS A 68 9.11 -0.30 -11.59
N GLU A 69 9.97 -0.27 -12.60
CA GLU A 69 9.57 0.19 -13.95
C GLU A 69 8.36 -0.59 -14.46
N ASN A 70 8.27 -1.88 -14.14
CA ASN A 70 7.12 -2.74 -14.44
C ASN A 70 6.62 -3.45 -13.18
N GLY A 71 5.48 -2.99 -12.65
CA GLY A 71 4.84 -3.57 -11.46
C GLY A 71 5.39 -2.99 -10.15
N TRP A 72 5.13 -3.68 -9.04
CA TRP A 72 5.53 -3.23 -7.71
C TRP A 72 5.68 -4.39 -6.71
N PRO A 73 6.61 -4.27 -5.74
CA PRO A 73 6.71 -5.21 -4.65
C PRO A 73 5.54 -5.03 -3.68
N LYS A 74 5.07 -6.12 -3.09
CA LYS A 74 3.97 -6.11 -2.10
C LYS A 74 4.18 -7.21 -1.06
N PHE A 75 3.70 -6.95 0.16
CA PHE A 75 3.78 -7.88 1.29
C PHE A 75 5.19 -8.42 1.55
N CYS A 76 6.20 -7.56 1.41
CA CYS A 76 7.60 -7.92 1.59
C CYS A 76 7.90 -8.32 3.04
N LYS A 77 8.72 -9.36 3.21
CA LYS A 77 9.26 -9.72 4.52
C LYS A 77 10.26 -8.65 4.97
N THR A 78 10.11 -8.17 6.21
CA THR A 78 11.00 -7.18 6.83
C THR A 78 11.29 -7.57 8.28
N ALA A 79 12.46 -7.18 8.78
CA ALA A 79 12.81 -7.27 10.20
C ALA A 79 12.33 -6.03 10.98
N GLN A 80 11.89 -4.98 10.29
CA GLN A 80 11.34 -3.78 10.91
C GLN A 80 9.98 -4.10 11.54
N PRO A 81 9.72 -3.63 12.77
CA PRO A 81 8.42 -3.82 13.40
C PRO A 81 7.33 -3.04 12.67
N ALA A 82 6.09 -3.49 12.78
CA ALA A 82 4.94 -2.70 12.37
C ALA A 82 4.83 -1.43 13.25
N PRO A 83 4.39 -0.29 12.71
CA PRO A 83 4.15 0.91 13.50
C PRO A 83 3.14 0.66 14.61
N THR A 84 3.43 1.15 15.81
CA THR A 84 2.48 1.16 16.92
C THR A 84 1.32 2.12 16.64
N PRO A 85 0.15 1.96 17.30
CA PRO A 85 -0.95 2.91 17.17
C PRO A 85 -0.55 4.36 17.50
N LYS A 86 0.41 4.54 18.44
CA LYS A 86 0.93 5.87 18.79
C LYS A 86 1.70 6.49 17.63
N GLU A 87 2.56 5.71 16.97
CA GLU A 87 3.32 6.16 15.80
C GLU A 87 2.40 6.45 14.61
N LEU A 88 1.37 5.64 14.36
CA LEU A 88 0.37 5.96 13.34
C LEU A 88 -0.36 7.28 13.63
N LYS A 89 -0.65 7.56 14.90
CA LYS A 89 -1.33 8.79 15.30
C LYS A 89 -0.50 10.04 15.00
N THR A 90 0.84 9.97 15.08
CA THR A 90 1.71 11.10 14.75
C THR A 90 1.76 11.40 13.25
N MET A 91 1.33 10.47 12.39
CA MET A 91 1.27 10.66 10.93
C MET A 91 -0.05 11.27 10.44
N ARG A 92 -1.13 11.24 11.25
CA ARG A 92 -2.45 11.81 10.88
C ARG A 92 -2.44 13.27 10.41
N PRO A 93 -1.58 14.18 10.94
CA PRO A 93 -1.52 15.54 10.43
C PRO A 93 -1.25 15.64 8.93
N ILE A 94 -0.47 14.69 8.37
CA ILE A 94 -0.13 14.67 6.94
C ILE A 94 -0.97 13.67 6.13
N MET A 95 -1.49 12.59 6.73
CA MET A 95 -2.22 11.53 6.01
C MET A 95 -3.75 11.69 6.01
N GLY A 96 -4.31 12.54 6.87
CA GLY A 96 -5.76 12.58 7.15
C GLY A 96 -6.07 11.95 8.48
#